data_AF-A0A1A0H8D7-F1
#
_entry.id   AF-A0A1A0H8D7-F1
#
_cell.length_a   1.000
_cell.length_b   1.000
_cell.length_c   1.000
_cell.angle_alpha   90.00
_cell.angle_beta   90.00
_cell.angle_gamma   90.00
#
_symmetry.space_group_name_H-M   'P 1'
#
loop_
_entity.id
_entity.type
_entity.pdbx_description
1 polymer ?
#
loop_
_entity_poly.entity_id
_entity_poly.type
_entity_poly.pdbx_seq_one_letter_code
_entity_poly.pdbx_strand_id
1 'polypeptide(L)'
;RFTNHVLNLHGSKLVKKAVSKDGLNNFIFAILEYYPYNDNNLITEPLQNRKYLYELETMYLISLMPKYNILTEAGTSIGYKHTDETSEYLESLFTNERRSLTRRLLLSKLQSERKGQ
;
A
#
# COMPACT_ATOMS: atom_id res chain seq x y z
N ARG A 1 -10.07 7.92 -8.40
CA ARG A 1 -9.54 6.80 -7.57
C ARG A 1 -10.37 5.53 -7.67
N PHE A 2 -11.69 5.59 -7.48
CA PHE A 2 -12.58 4.41 -7.55
C PHE A 2 -12.40 3.59 -8.84
N THR A 3 -12.65 4.18 -10.02
CA THR A 3 -12.48 3.51 -11.32
C THR A 3 -11.10 2.88 -11.48
N ASN A 4 -10.03 3.61 -11.12
CA ASN A 4 -8.67 3.09 -11.25
C ASN A 4 -8.39 1.90 -10.33
N HIS A 5 -8.76 1.96 -9.05
CA HIS A 5 -8.46 0.89 -8.10
C HIS A 5 -9.38 -0.32 -8.25
N VAL A 6 -10.64 -0.08 -8.59
CA VAL A 6 -11.70 -1.08 -8.49
C VAL A 6 -12.06 -1.67 -9.85
N LEU A 7 -12.21 -0.84 -10.89
CA LEU A 7 -12.58 -1.31 -12.24
C LEU A 7 -11.34 -1.65 -13.07
N ASN A 8 -10.34 -0.77 -13.06
CA ASN A 8 -9.10 -0.96 -13.82
C ASN A 8 -8.05 -1.77 -13.05
N LEU A 9 -8.32 -2.12 -11.79
CA LEU A 9 -7.45 -2.92 -10.92
C LEU A 9 -6.00 -2.42 -10.90
N HIS A 10 -5.83 -1.10 -10.84
CA HIS A 10 -4.56 -0.41 -10.89
C HIS A 10 -4.26 0.30 -9.56
N GLY A 11 -2.99 0.42 -9.17
CA GLY A 11 -2.58 1.05 -7.90
C GLY A 11 -2.45 0.06 -6.74
N SER A 12 -3.42 0.00 -5.82
CA SER A 12 -3.31 -0.84 -4.60
C SER A 12 -3.39 -2.33 -4.93
N LYS A 13 -2.30 -3.06 -4.66
CA LYS A 13 -2.23 -4.52 -4.83
C LYS A 13 -3.21 -5.26 -3.92
N LEU A 14 -3.44 -4.75 -2.71
CA LEU A 14 -4.35 -5.36 -1.74
C LEU A 14 -5.80 -5.23 -2.20
N VAL A 15 -6.21 -4.02 -2.59
CA VAL A 15 -7.57 -3.76 -3.12
C VAL A 15 -7.82 -4.59 -4.37
N LYS A 16 -6.85 -4.65 -5.30
CA LYS A 16 -6.95 -5.51 -6.49
C LYS A 16 -7.22 -6.96 -6.12
N LYS A 17 -6.43 -7.54 -5.21
CA LYS A 17 -6.60 -8.94 -4.80
C LYS A 17 -7.96 -9.17 -4.16
N ALA A 18 -8.42 -8.25 -3.30
CA ALA A 18 -9.71 -8.34 -2.64
C ALA A 18 -10.87 -8.28 -3.65
N VAL A 19 -10.87 -7.30 -4.56
CA VAL A 19 -11.90 -7.19 -5.61
C VAL A 19 -11.89 -8.40 -6.55
N SER A 20 -10.73 -8.91 -6.94
CA SER A 20 -10.64 -10.11 -7.78
C SER A 20 -11.11 -11.38 -7.08
N LYS A 21 -10.96 -11.47 -5.76
CA LYS A 21 -11.34 -12.65 -4.98
C LYS A 21 -12.83 -12.64 -4.64
N ASP A 22 -13.31 -11.52 -4.11
CA ASP A 22 -14.64 -11.43 -3.50
C ASP A 22 -15.66 -10.80 -4.45
N GLY A 23 -15.24 -10.19 -5.57
CA GLY A 23 -16.12 -9.57 -6.55
C GLY A 23 -16.64 -8.20 -6.11
N LEU A 24 -16.99 -7.35 -7.09
CA LEU A 24 -17.34 -5.95 -6.83
C LEU A 24 -18.61 -5.77 -5.97
N ASN A 25 -19.57 -6.67 -6.10
CA ASN A 25 -20.86 -6.61 -5.39
C ASN A 25 -20.71 -6.71 -3.87
N ASN A 26 -19.56 -7.18 -3.38
CA ASN A 26 -19.26 -7.33 -1.96
C ASN A 26 -18.53 -6.11 -1.37
N PHE A 27 -18.38 -5.02 -2.13
CA PHE A 27 -17.76 -3.79 -1.67
C PHE A 27 -18.74 -2.62 -1.73
N ILE A 28 -18.68 -1.76 -0.72
CA ILE A 28 -19.38 -0.47 -0.68
C ILE A 28 -18.33 0.62 -0.84
N PHE A 29 -18.62 1.59 -1.72
CA PHE A 29 -17.81 2.79 -1.85
C PHE A 29 -18.62 3.98 -1.35
N ALA A 30 -18.12 4.63 -0.31
CA ALA A 30 -18.76 5.77 0.32
C ALA A 30 -17.80 6.97 0.33
N ILE A 31 -18.36 8.16 0.17
CA ILE A 31 -17.65 9.43 0.33
C ILE A 31 -17.84 9.85 1.78
N LEU A 32 -16.74 10.00 2.53
CA LEU A 32 -16.77 10.46 3.92
C LEU A 32 -16.88 11.98 3.99
N GLU A 33 -16.13 12.69 3.15
CA GLU A 33 -16.06 14.15 3.13
C GLU A 33 -15.65 14.66 1.75
N TYR A 34 -16.18 15.81 1.34
CA TYR A 34 -15.74 16.52 0.14
C TYR A 34 -14.70 17.57 0.51
N TYR A 35 -13.56 17.56 -0.19
CA TYR A 35 -12.48 18.51 0.03
C TYR A 35 -11.97 19.09 -1.30
N PRO A 36 -11.79 20.42 -1.41
CA PRO A 36 -12.20 21.46 -0.47
C PRO A 36 -13.72 21.55 -0.29
N TYR A 37 -14.18 21.88 0.92
CA TYR A 37 -15.61 22.09 1.17
C TYR A 37 -16.09 23.41 0.55
N ASN A 38 -15.31 24.49 0.64
CA ASN A 38 -15.53 25.78 0.00
C ASN A 38 -14.16 26.46 -0.16
N ASP A 39 -13.78 26.87 -1.37
CA ASP A 39 -12.89 28.01 -1.67
C ASP A 39 -12.01 27.74 -2.89
N ASN A 40 -12.11 28.66 -3.85
CA ASN A 40 -11.31 28.77 -5.07
C ASN A 40 -9.80 28.98 -4.82
N ASN A 41 -9.34 28.88 -3.56
CA ASN A 41 -7.99 29.21 -3.11
C ASN A 41 -7.11 27.99 -2.82
N LEU A 42 -7.67 26.78 -2.80
CA LEU A 42 -6.92 25.56 -2.45
C LEU A 42 -6.12 24.96 -3.61
N ILE A 43 -6.14 25.54 -4.81
CA ILE A 43 -5.32 25.05 -5.94
C ILE A 43 -3.89 25.62 -5.89
N THR A 44 -3.63 26.64 -5.07
CA THR A 44 -2.40 27.44 -5.15
C THR A 44 -1.18 26.75 -4.53
N GLU A 45 -1.35 25.86 -3.54
CA GLU A 45 -0.22 25.24 -2.81
C GLU A 45 -0.37 23.70 -2.63
N PRO A 46 0.05 22.88 -3.61
CA PRO A 46 -0.18 21.43 -3.63
C PRO A 46 0.44 20.67 -2.45
N LEU A 47 1.55 21.17 -1.90
CA LEU A 47 2.29 20.49 -0.84
C LEU A 47 1.60 20.62 0.52
N GLN A 48 1.04 21.80 0.82
CA GLN A 48 0.30 22.06 2.06
C GLN A 48 -1.02 21.30 2.09
N ASN A 49 -1.70 21.20 0.94
CA ASN A 49 -2.90 20.38 0.79
C ASN A 49 -2.64 18.91 1.09
N ARG A 50 -1.51 18.37 0.63
CA ARG A 50 -1.17 16.97 0.84
C ARG A 50 -1.01 16.65 2.33
N LYS A 51 -0.40 17.55 3.11
CA LYS A 51 -0.26 17.37 4.56
C LYS A 51 -1.63 17.32 5.23
N TYR A 52 -2.51 18.26 4.91
CA TYR A 52 -3.87 18.31 5.45
C TYR A 52 -4.70 17.08 5.08
N LEU A 53 -4.58 16.60 3.84
CA LEU A 53 -5.24 15.36 3.40
C LEU A 53 -4.75 14.13 4.19
N TYR A 54 -3.47 14.06 4.56
CA TYR A 54 -2.96 12.99 5.41
C TYR A 54 -3.45 13.10 6.85
N GLU A 55 -3.54 14.32 7.39
CA GLU A 55 -4.09 14.56 8.73
C GLU A 55 -5.57 14.14 8.79
N LEU A 56 -6.37 14.47 7.77
CA LEU A 56 -7.76 14.01 7.65
C LEU A 56 -7.87 12.50 7.51
N GLU A 57 -7.07 11.88 6.62
CA GLU A 57 -7.07 10.42 6.45
C GLU A 57 -6.72 9.72 7.77
N THR A 58 -5.72 10.23 8.49
CA THR A 58 -5.33 9.71 9.82
C THR A 58 -6.45 9.86 10.84
N MET A 59 -7.13 11.02 10.88
CA MET A 59 -8.27 11.25 11.76
C MET A 59 -9.39 10.24 11.52
N TYR A 60 -9.75 9.98 10.26
CA TYR A 60 -10.79 8.99 9.94
C TYR A 60 -10.36 7.56 10.26
N LEU A 61 -9.09 7.20 10.03
CA LEU A 61 -8.57 5.89 10.41
C LEU A 61 -8.65 5.66 11.92
N ILE A 62 -8.27 6.66 12.72
CA ILE A 62 -8.32 6.60 14.18
C ILE A 62 -9.78 6.55 14.65
N SER A 63 -10.66 7.38 14.07
CA SER A 63 -12.06 7.47 14.49
C SER A 63 -12.87 6.21 14.16
N LEU A 64 -12.66 5.62 12.98
CA LEU A 64 -13.42 4.46 12.51
C LEU A 64 -12.82 3.12 12.96
N MET A 65 -11.57 3.11 13.42
CA MET A 65 -10.82 1.92 13.84
C MET A 65 -11.07 0.67 12.97
N PRO A 66 -10.87 0.75 11.64
CA PRO A 66 -11.20 -0.34 10.74
C PRO A 66 -10.36 -1.59 11.04
N LYS A 67 -11.03 -2.72 11.32
CA LYS A 67 -10.41 -4.01 11.69
C LYS A 67 -9.31 -4.50 10.75
N TYR A 68 -9.41 -4.18 9.46
CA TYR A 68 -8.52 -4.71 8.43
C TYR A 68 -7.38 -3.77 8.05
N ASN A 69 -7.33 -2.56 8.61
CA ASN A 69 -6.29 -1.63 8.24
C ASN A 69 -5.00 -1.92 9.01
N ILE A 70 -3.94 -2.17 8.27
CA ILE A 70 -2.64 -2.54 8.83
C ILE A 70 -1.90 -1.30 9.37
N LEU A 71 -2.05 -0.16 8.69
CA LEU A 71 -1.40 1.10 9.05
C LEU A 71 -2.36 1.99 9.84
N THR A 72 -1.89 2.58 10.93
CA THR A 72 -2.70 3.49 11.74
C THR A 72 -2.55 4.95 11.32
N GLU A 73 -1.52 5.27 10.55
CA GLU A 73 -1.20 6.61 10.08
C GLU A 73 -1.21 6.69 8.55
N ALA A 74 -1.70 7.81 8.02
CA ALA A 74 -1.73 8.04 6.58
C ALA A 74 -0.33 8.43 6.05
N GLY A 75 0.02 7.92 4.87
CA GLY A 75 1.23 8.31 4.17
C GLY A 75 2.55 7.72 4.72
N THR A 76 2.52 7.05 5.88
CA THR A 76 3.69 6.42 6.47
C THR A 76 3.36 5.06 7.08
N SER A 77 4.30 4.12 6.99
CA SER A 77 4.26 2.85 7.72
C SER A 77 5.26 2.82 8.87
N ILE A 78 5.82 3.98 9.23
CA ILE A 78 6.77 4.09 10.35
C ILE A 78 6.05 3.71 11.63
N GLY A 79 6.67 2.83 12.42
CA GLY A 79 6.10 2.34 13.68
C GLY A 79 5.24 1.08 13.54
N TYR A 80 4.86 0.66 12.34
CA TYR A 80 4.24 -0.65 12.15
C TYR A 80 5.25 -1.76 12.42
N LYS A 81 4.94 -2.61 13.39
CA LYS A 81 5.68 -3.84 13.68
C LYS A 81 4.82 -5.05 13.32
N HIS A 82 5.44 -6.05 12.71
CA HIS A 82 4.82 -7.35 12.53
C HIS A 82 4.54 -8.01 13.89
N THR A 83 3.56 -8.92 13.94
CA THR A 83 3.37 -9.76 15.12
C THR A 83 4.59 -10.67 15.30
N ASP A 84 4.83 -11.13 16.53
CA ASP A 84 5.97 -12.00 16.84
C ASP A 84 5.92 -13.28 16.00
N GLU A 85 4.73 -13.90 15.90
CA GLU A 85 4.48 -15.07 15.03
C GLU A 85 4.85 -14.82 13.56
N THR A 86 4.50 -13.64 13.04
CA THR A 86 4.83 -13.28 11.65
C THR A 86 6.33 -13.05 11.50
N SER A 87 6.97 -12.46 12.51
CA SER A 87 8.41 -12.21 12.53
C SER A 87 9.19 -13.52 12.53
N GLU A 88 8.83 -14.47 13.40
CA GLU A 88 9.42 -15.82 13.44
C GLU A 88 9.21 -16.58 12.12
N TYR A 89 8.00 -16.52 11.55
CA TYR A 89 7.74 -17.14 10.26
C TYR A 89 8.63 -16.54 9.16
N LEU A 90 8.74 -15.22 9.08
CA LEU A 90 9.60 -14.55 8.10
C LEU A 90 11.07 -14.95 8.29
N GLU A 91 11.55 -15.01 9.54
CA GLU A 91 12.90 -15.47 9.86
C GLU A 91 13.13 -16.91 9.39
N SER A 92 12.16 -17.81 9.60
CA SER A 92 12.24 -19.20 9.15
C SER A 92 12.38 -19.34 7.63
N LEU A 93 11.81 -18.39 6.86
CA LEU A 93 11.93 -18.36 5.40
C LEU A 93 13.33 -17.95 4.91
N PHE A 94 14.19 -17.38 5.77
CA PHE A 94 15.54 -16.94 5.42
C PHE A 94 16.59 -18.05 5.58
N THR A 95 16.36 -19.19 4.94
CA THR A 95 17.29 -20.33 4.94
C THR A 95 18.58 -20.05 4.15
N ASN A 96 19.69 -20.69 4.56
CA ASN A 96 20.97 -20.60 3.85
C ASN A 96 20.87 -21.09 2.40
N GLU A 97 20.03 -22.09 2.15
CA GLU A 97 19.76 -22.61 0.82
C GLU A 97 19.13 -21.54 -0.08
N ARG A 98 18.06 -20.88 0.38
CA ARG A 98 17.45 -19.74 -0.34
C ARG A 98 18.45 -18.62 -0.60
N ARG A 99 19.31 -18.28 0.37
CA ARG A 99 20.34 -17.24 0.18
C ARG A 99 21.32 -17.63 -0.93
N SER A 100 21.80 -18.87 -0.93
CA SER A 100 22.73 -19.36 -1.95
C SER A 100 22.11 -19.40 -3.35
N LEU A 101 20.85 -19.81 -3.46
CA LEU A 101 20.08 -19.83 -4.71
C LEU A 101 19.89 -18.40 -5.24
N THR A 102 19.46 -17.48 -4.39
CA THR A 102 19.25 -16.07 -4.75
C THR A 102 20.56 -15.44 -5.26
N ARG A 103 21.68 -15.72 -4.60
CA ARG A 103 23.01 -15.26 -5.04
C ARG A 103 23.36 -15.80 -6.44
N ARG A 104 23.12 -17.11 -6.66
CA ARG A 104 23.41 -17.75 -7.96
C ARG A 104 22.57 -17.15 -9.09
N LEU A 105 21.27 -16.93 -8.85
CA LEU A 105 20.36 -16.32 -9.81
C LEU A 105 20.79 -14.88 -10.15
N LEU A 106 21.17 -14.08 -9.15
CA LEU A 106 21.67 -12.72 -9.37
C LEU A 106 22.94 -12.71 -10.23
N LEU A 107 23.90 -13.59 -9.94
CA LEU A 107 25.13 -13.72 -10.72
C LEU A 107 24.84 -14.12 -12.18
N SER A 108 23.94 -15.09 -12.39
CA SER A 108 23.56 -15.50 -13.74
C SER A 108 22.91 -14.36 -14.55
N LYS A 109 22.08 -13.54 -13.89
CA LYS A 109 21.46 -12.36 -14.51
C LYS A 109 22.51 -11.32 -14.91
N LEU A 110 23.42 -10.97 -14.01
CA LEU A 110 24.52 -10.03 -14.30
C LEU A 110 25.41 -10.51 -15.45
N GLN A 111 25.67 -11.81 -15.53
CA GLN A 111 26.44 -12.40 -16.62
C GLN A 111 25.69 -12.34 -17.95
N SER A 112 24.36 -12.55 -17.95
CA SER A 112 23.55 -12.42 -19.16
C SER A 112 23.47 -10.98 -19.67
N GLU A 113 23.37 -10.00 -18.78
CA GLU A 113 23.34 -8.58 -19.12
C GLU A 113 24.67 -8.10 -19.72
N ARG A 114 25.81 -8.61 -19.21
CA ARG A 114 27.14 -8.31 -19.76
C ARG A 114 27.40 -8.93 -21.13
N LYS A 115 26.71 -10.01 -21.50
CA LYS A 115 26.87 -10.67 -22.81
C LYS A 115 25.96 -10.11 -23.90
N GLY A 116 24.97 -9.31 -23.51
CA GLY A 116 24.05 -8.62 -24.41
C GLY A 116 24.45 -7.18 -24.75
N GLN A 117 25.64 -6.75 -24.32
CA GLN A 117 26.33 -5.52 -24.72
C GLN A 117 27.50 -5.87 -25.63
#